data_AF-A0A5R2N3M4-F1
#
_entry.id   AF-A0A5R2N3M4-F1
#
_cell.length_a   1.000
_cell.length_b   1.000
_cell.length_c   1.000
_cell.angle_alpha   90.00
_cell.angle_beta   90.00
_cell.angle_gamma   90.00
#
_symmetry.space_group_name_H-M   'P 1'
#
loop_
_entity.id
_entity.type
_entity.pdbx_description
1 polymer ?
#
loop_
_entity_poly.entity_id
_entity_poly.type
_entity_poly.pdbx_seq_one_letter_code
_entity_poly.pdbx_strand_id
1 'polypeptide(L)'
;AHSNGFHTCRAIHLLQVLLGTVDVPGGFRFKPPYPRSAPPGPKPCGKDVRPMTPLDGMPLGFVCGPDDLLVDDAGTPLRIDKAYSWDSPLAAHGLMHAVIRDAWAGDPYPIDTLMMYMSNMAWNSSMNTVETMAMLTDRDEAGNYRIPFIIYSDAYYSE
;
A
#
# COMPACT_ATOMS: atom_id res chain seq x y z
N ALA A 1 -8.60 9.41 -1.04
CA ALA A 1 -9.31 8.16 -0.66
C ALA A 1 -10.80 8.44 -0.54
N HIS A 2 -11.67 7.52 -0.98
CA HIS A 2 -13.12 7.68 -0.81
C HIS A 2 -13.59 6.77 0.33
N SER A 3 -13.95 7.35 1.49
CA SER A 3 -14.27 6.59 2.71
C SER A 3 -15.40 5.57 2.51
N ASN A 4 -16.30 5.83 1.55
CA ASN A 4 -17.41 4.94 1.18
C ASN A 4 -17.21 4.28 -0.20
N GLY A 5 -15.96 4.11 -0.66
CA GLY A 5 -15.67 3.62 -2.01
C GLY A 5 -16.36 2.29 -2.33
N PHE A 6 -16.39 1.35 -1.38
CA PHE A 6 -17.10 0.09 -1.53
C PHE A 6 -18.61 0.26 -1.69
N HIS A 7 -19.23 1.21 -0.98
CA HIS A 7 -20.64 1.51 -1.16
C HIS A 7 -20.92 2.10 -2.54
N THR A 8 -20.07 3.01 -3.01
CA THR A 8 -20.16 3.57 -4.37
C THR A 8 -20.01 2.49 -5.44
N CYS A 9 -18.99 1.63 -5.33
CA CYS A 9 -18.76 0.49 -6.23
C CYS A 9 -19.93 -0.52 -6.20
N ARG A 10 -20.55 -0.73 -5.04
CA ARG A 10 -21.78 -1.55 -4.95
C ARG A 10 -22.97 -0.86 -5.62
N ALA A 11 -23.16 0.43 -5.38
CA ALA A 11 -24.32 1.18 -5.85
C ALA A 11 -24.39 1.23 -7.38
N ILE A 12 -23.26 1.38 -8.07
CA ILE A 12 -23.22 1.35 -9.55
C ILE A 12 -23.72 0.00 -10.11
N HIS A 13 -23.36 -1.12 -9.47
CA HIS A 13 -23.84 -2.43 -9.91
C HIS A 13 -25.32 -2.65 -9.59
N LEU A 14 -25.81 -2.13 -8.47
CA LEU A 14 -27.25 -2.13 -8.17
C LEU A 14 -28.04 -1.37 -9.24
N LEU A 15 -27.56 -0.19 -9.65
CA LEU A 15 -28.17 0.60 -10.70
C LEU A 15 -28.18 -0.14 -12.05
N GLN A 16 -27.09 -0.82 -12.40
CA GLN A 16 -27.01 -1.61 -13.64
C GLN A 16 -28.08 -2.71 -13.69
N VAL A 17 -28.34 -3.39 -12.57
CA VAL A 17 -29.40 -4.40 -12.43
C VAL A 17 -30.78 -3.77 -12.61
N LEU A 18 -31.05 -2.65 -11.94
CA LEU A 18 -32.35 -1.97 -12.02
C LEU A 18 -32.67 -1.48 -13.44
N LEU A 19 -31.67 -1.02 -14.18
CA LEU A 19 -31.82 -0.56 -15.56
C LEU A 19 -31.86 -1.71 -16.58
N GLY A 20 -31.66 -2.97 -16.17
CA GLY A 20 -31.57 -4.11 -17.09
C GLY A 20 -30.37 -4.02 -18.03
N THR A 21 -29.30 -3.35 -17.61
CA THR A 21 -28.09 -3.11 -18.42
C THR A 21 -26.98 -4.14 -18.18
N VAL A 22 -27.32 -5.23 -17.50
CA VAL A 22 -26.43 -6.38 -17.28
C VAL A 22 -26.54 -7.32 -18.48
N ASP A 23 -25.42 -7.69 -19.08
CA ASP A 23 -25.35 -8.68 -20.18
C ASP A 23 -26.09 -8.31 -21.47
N VAL A 24 -26.21 -7.01 -21.74
CA VAL A 24 -26.72 -6.45 -23.01
C VAL A 24 -25.59 -5.85 -23.85
N PRO A 25 -25.78 -5.61 -25.17
CA PRO A 25 -24.80 -4.87 -25.98
C PRO A 25 -24.38 -3.55 -25.32
N GLY A 26 -23.08 -3.37 -25.03
CA GLY A 26 -22.54 -2.22 -24.30
C GLY A 26 -22.54 -2.35 -22.76
N GLY A 27 -23.31 -3.28 -22.21
CA GLY A 27 -23.50 -3.53 -20.78
C GLY A 27 -22.54 -4.56 -20.17
N PHE A 28 -21.25 -4.55 -20.56
CA PHE A 28 -20.29 -5.59 -20.17
C PHE A 28 -19.25 -5.14 -19.12
N ARG A 29 -19.21 -3.84 -18.78
CA ARG A 29 -18.21 -3.27 -17.83
C ARG A 29 -18.36 -3.74 -16.38
N PHE A 30 -19.46 -4.39 -16.03
CA PHE A 30 -19.64 -5.00 -14.70
C PHE A 30 -18.86 -6.31 -14.57
N LYS A 31 -18.55 -6.98 -15.70
CA LYS A 31 -17.69 -8.14 -15.69
C LYS A 31 -16.26 -7.63 -15.53
N PRO A 32 -15.53 -8.05 -14.49
CA PRO A 32 -14.11 -7.82 -14.50
C PRO A 32 -13.52 -8.52 -15.76
N PRO A 33 -12.41 -8.01 -16.34
CA PRO A 33 -11.81 -8.62 -17.53
C PRO A 33 -11.30 -10.02 -17.17
N TYR A 34 -12.13 -11.05 -17.37
CA TYR A 34 -11.98 -12.42 -16.88
C TYR A 34 -12.29 -13.42 -18.00
N PRO A 35 -11.82 -14.68 -17.89
CA PRO A 35 -11.26 -15.30 -16.69
C PRO A 35 -9.83 -14.83 -16.35
N ARG A 36 -9.59 -14.38 -15.11
CA ARG A 36 -8.24 -14.37 -14.55
C ARG A 36 -7.79 -15.81 -14.40
N SER A 37 -6.52 -16.05 -14.63
CA SER A 37 -5.87 -17.33 -14.35
C SER A 37 -6.16 -17.76 -12.90
N ALA A 38 -6.38 -19.05 -12.71
CA ALA A 38 -6.30 -19.72 -11.41
C ALA A 38 -4.99 -20.54 -11.43
N PRO A 39 -4.04 -20.29 -10.52
CA PRO A 39 -4.11 -19.38 -9.37
C PRO A 39 -4.04 -17.89 -9.75
N PRO A 40 -4.45 -16.98 -8.84
CA PRO A 40 -4.39 -15.52 -9.04
C PRO A 40 -2.98 -15.02 -9.42
N GLY A 41 -2.85 -13.71 -9.63
CA GLY A 41 -1.53 -13.07 -9.80
C GLY A 41 -0.54 -13.43 -8.67
N PRO A 42 0.75 -13.10 -8.85
CA PRO A 42 1.82 -13.55 -7.95
C PRO A 42 1.47 -13.29 -6.48
N LYS A 43 1.91 -14.19 -5.60
CA LYS A 43 1.82 -14.01 -4.15
C LYS A 43 2.81 -12.93 -3.69
N PRO A 44 2.48 -12.16 -2.64
CA PRO A 44 3.43 -11.20 -2.09
C PRO A 44 4.66 -11.92 -1.55
N CYS A 45 5.85 -11.42 -1.88
CA CYS A 45 7.14 -11.86 -1.35
C CYS A 45 7.67 -10.83 -0.35
N GLY A 46 8.60 -11.25 0.52
CA GLY A 46 9.28 -10.35 1.46
C GLY A 46 9.44 -10.89 2.87
N LYS A 47 9.26 -12.20 3.12
CA LYS A 47 9.57 -12.81 4.41
C LYS A 47 11.07 -12.88 4.67
N ASP A 48 11.82 -13.28 3.65
CA ASP A 48 13.27 -13.47 3.72
C ASP A 48 14.00 -12.42 2.88
N VAL A 49 14.04 -11.16 3.34
CA VAL A 49 14.78 -10.09 2.66
C VAL A 49 16.19 -10.00 3.21
N ARG A 50 17.20 -10.00 2.32
CA ARG A 50 18.61 -9.87 2.69
C ARG A 50 19.30 -8.78 1.86
N PRO A 51 20.23 -8.00 2.45
CA PRO A 51 21.03 -7.05 1.71
C PRO A 51 21.73 -7.71 0.52
N MET A 52 21.83 -6.98 -0.59
CA MET A 52 22.54 -7.41 -1.81
C MET A 52 22.03 -8.73 -2.41
N THR A 53 20.81 -9.14 -2.07
CA THR A 53 20.16 -10.35 -2.59
C THR A 53 18.87 -9.96 -3.31
N PRO A 54 18.59 -10.47 -4.51
CA PRO A 54 17.30 -10.27 -5.16
C PRO A 54 16.15 -10.79 -4.29
N LEU A 55 14.96 -10.19 -4.42
CA LEU A 55 13.75 -10.76 -3.85
C LEU A 55 13.38 -12.05 -4.59
N ASP A 56 12.90 -13.05 -3.85
CA ASP A 56 12.48 -14.35 -4.40
C ASP A 56 11.20 -14.29 -5.25
N GLY A 57 10.55 -13.13 -5.31
CA GLY A 57 9.29 -12.92 -6.02
C GLY A 57 8.87 -11.47 -6.10
N MET A 58 7.59 -11.25 -6.43
CA MET A 58 7.06 -9.91 -6.57
C MET A 58 6.82 -9.25 -5.20
N PRO A 59 7.19 -7.97 -5.02
CA PRO A 59 6.99 -7.26 -3.75
C PRO A 59 5.51 -6.97 -3.47
N LEU A 60 4.66 -7.08 -4.49
CA LEU A 60 3.21 -6.91 -4.43
C LEU A 60 2.52 -8.14 -4.99
N GLY A 61 1.34 -8.46 -4.47
CA GLY A 61 0.66 -9.67 -4.88
C GLY A 61 -0.71 -9.87 -4.26
N PHE A 62 -1.29 -11.05 -4.51
CA PHE A 62 -2.58 -11.46 -3.96
C PHE A 62 -2.39 -12.56 -2.93
N VAL A 63 -2.71 -12.26 -1.67
CA VAL A 63 -2.76 -13.24 -0.58
C VAL A 63 -3.83 -14.28 -0.89
N CYS A 64 -3.44 -15.56 -0.86
CA CYS A 64 -4.33 -16.70 -1.09
C CYS A 64 -4.62 -17.48 0.20
N GLY A 65 -3.85 -17.23 1.27
CA GLY A 65 -4.07 -17.80 2.59
C GLY A 65 -3.15 -17.18 3.65
N PRO A 66 -3.28 -17.57 4.93
CA PRO A 66 -2.47 -17.03 6.03
C PRO A 66 -0.97 -17.15 5.81
N ASP A 67 -0.51 -18.21 5.15
CA ASP A 67 0.91 -18.45 4.85
C ASP A 67 1.51 -17.39 3.91
N ASP A 68 0.68 -16.63 3.19
CA ASP A 68 1.14 -15.55 2.32
C ASP A 68 1.22 -14.20 3.06
N LEU A 69 0.83 -14.12 4.34
CA LEU A 69 0.99 -12.90 5.14
C LEU A 69 2.45 -12.62 5.43
N LEU A 70 2.85 -11.34 5.39
CA LEU A 70 4.20 -10.87 5.68
C LEU A 70 4.28 -10.42 7.13
N VAL A 71 4.25 -11.40 8.03
CA VAL A 71 4.39 -11.24 9.47
C VAL A 71 5.52 -12.13 10.00
N ASP A 72 6.12 -11.74 11.12
CA ASP A 72 7.07 -12.57 11.85
C ASP A 72 6.40 -13.71 12.64
N ASP A 73 7.18 -14.53 13.34
CA ASP A 73 6.69 -15.65 14.16
C ASP A 73 5.73 -15.21 15.29
N ALA A 74 5.81 -13.95 15.72
CA ALA A 74 4.92 -13.36 16.72
C ALA A 74 3.67 -12.70 16.11
N GLY A 75 3.58 -12.62 14.78
CA GLY A 75 2.49 -11.98 14.05
C GLY A 75 2.69 -10.47 13.79
N THR A 76 3.86 -9.92 14.11
CA THR A 76 4.20 -8.51 13.86
C THR A 76 4.40 -8.28 12.36
N PRO A 77 3.90 -7.17 11.78
CA PRO A 77 4.12 -6.87 10.36
C PRO A 77 5.62 -6.74 10.02
N LEU A 78 6.05 -7.43 8.96
CA LEU A 78 7.42 -7.33 8.45
C LEU A 78 7.66 -6.10 7.58
N ARG A 79 6.59 -5.51 7.04
CA ARG A 79 6.65 -4.31 6.21
C ARG A 79 6.30 -3.09 7.04
N ILE A 80 7.03 -1.99 6.82
CA ILE A 80 6.76 -0.70 7.47
C ILE A 80 5.34 -0.19 7.18
N ASP A 81 4.80 -0.44 5.99
CA ASP A 81 3.44 -0.06 5.59
C ASP A 81 2.36 -1.01 6.12
N LYS A 82 2.75 -2.07 6.84
CA LYS A 82 1.88 -3.12 7.38
C LYS A 82 1.02 -3.84 6.34
N ALA A 83 1.31 -3.68 5.05
CA ALA A 83 0.60 -4.40 4.01
C ALA A 83 0.86 -5.90 4.14
N TYR A 84 -0.16 -6.72 3.86
CA TYR A 84 -0.11 -8.18 4.00
C TYR A 84 0.07 -8.66 5.44
N SER A 85 -0.27 -7.84 6.44
CA SER A 85 -0.34 -8.23 7.84
C SER A 85 -1.76 -8.65 8.23
N TRP A 86 -1.96 -9.01 9.51
CA TRP A 86 -3.29 -9.26 10.07
C TRP A 86 -4.20 -8.02 10.04
N ASP A 87 -3.64 -6.81 10.08
CA ASP A 87 -4.41 -5.56 10.00
C ASP A 87 -4.85 -5.26 8.56
N SER A 88 -4.07 -5.69 7.58
CA SER A 88 -4.29 -5.37 6.16
C SER A 88 -3.92 -6.53 5.22
N PRO A 89 -4.61 -7.68 5.35
CA PRO A 89 -4.24 -8.92 4.65
C PRO A 89 -4.46 -8.84 3.14
N LEU A 90 -5.38 -7.98 2.68
CA LEU A 90 -5.77 -7.86 1.26
C LEU A 90 -5.21 -6.61 0.58
N ALA A 91 -4.09 -6.08 1.06
CA ALA A 91 -3.43 -4.89 0.53
C ALA A 91 -2.63 -5.16 -0.76
N ALA A 92 -3.30 -5.58 -1.84
CA ALA A 92 -2.67 -6.03 -3.09
C ALA A 92 -1.74 -5.01 -3.79
N HIS A 93 -1.86 -3.73 -3.43
CA HIS A 93 -1.02 -2.65 -3.95
C HIS A 93 -0.07 -2.07 -2.88
N GLY A 94 0.10 -2.76 -1.76
CA GLY A 94 0.74 -2.19 -0.57
C GLY A 94 -0.10 -1.06 0.04
N LEU A 95 0.46 -0.42 1.06
CA LEU A 95 -0.17 0.72 1.73
C LEU A 95 0.79 1.90 1.72
N MET A 96 1.23 2.32 0.52
CA MET A 96 2.19 3.43 0.37
C MET A 96 1.81 4.68 1.16
N HIS A 97 0.52 5.02 1.21
CA HIS A 97 0.00 6.16 1.96
C HIS A 97 0.26 6.11 3.47
N ALA A 98 0.55 4.92 4.04
CA ALA A 98 0.85 4.73 5.45
C ALA A 98 2.36 4.86 5.76
N VAL A 99 3.24 4.66 4.77
CA VAL A 99 4.70 4.56 4.97
C VAL A 99 5.29 5.72 5.78
N ILE A 100 4.96 6.96 5.43
CA ILE A 100 5.52 8.14 6.11
C ILE A 100 5.02 8.22 7.56
N ARG A 101 3.73 7.97 7.78
CA ARG A 101 3.12 7.98 9.11
C ARG A 101 3.72 6.89 10.00
N ASP A 102 3.84 5.68 9.46
CA ASP A 102 4.32 4.52 10.19
C ASP A 102 5.83 4.63 10.47
N ALA A 103 6.62 5.19 9.53
CA ALA A 103 8.02 5.54 9.75
C ALA A 103 8.20 6.64 10.83
N TRP A 104 7.37 7.70 10.79
CA TRP A 104 7.37 8.77 11.80
C TRP A 104 6.98 8.25 13.19
N ALA A 105 6.04 7.30 13.25
CA ALA A 105 5.61 6.67 14.49
C ALA A 105 6.60 5.61 15.01
N GLY A 106 7.46 5.08 14.14
CA GLY A 106 8.33 3.95 14.44
C GLY A 106 7.55 2.65 14.66
N ASP A 107 6.43 2.48 13.96
CA ASP A 107 5.48 1.37 14.14
C ASP A 107 5.21 0.71 12.78
N PRO A 108 5.60 -0.56 12.55
CA PRO A 108 5.98 -1.56 13.56
C PRO A 108 7.40 -1.45 14.12
N TYR A 109 8.29 -0.69 13.46
CA TYR A 109 9.68 -0.51 13.89
C TYR A 109 10.25 0.81 13.35
N PRO A 110 11.29 1.37 13.99
CA PRO A 110 11.97 2.55 13.47
C PRO A 110 12.80 2.20 12.23
N ILE A 111 12.95 3.18 11.33
CA ILE A 111 13.87 3.11 10.19
C ILE A 111 14.96 4.16 10.35
N ASP A 112 16.17 3.86 9.87
CA ASP A 112 17.24 4.86 9.79
C ASP A 112 17.11 5.72 8.52
N THR A 113 16.68 5.11 7.42
CA THR A 113 16.67 5.74 6.09
C THR A 113 15.35 5.49 5.38
N LEU A 114 14.72 6.56 4.88
CA LEU A 114 13.61 6.53 3.95
C LEU A 114 14.09 6.90 2.54
N MET A 115 14.03 5.97 1.60
CA MET A 115 14.33 6.23 0.18
C MET A 115 13.04 6.36 -0.63
N MET A 116 12.84 7.53 -1.22
CA MET A 116 11.76 7.82 -2.16
C MET A 116 12.35 7.94 -3.57
N TYR A 117 11.98 7.01 -4.44
CA TYR A 117 12.45 6.95 -5.83
C TYR A 117 11.29 7.17 -6.79
N MET A 118 11.36 8.24 -7.58
CA MET A 118 10.35 8.65 -8.55
C MET A 118 8.94 8.70 -7.96
N SER A 119 8.82 9.21 -6.73
CA SER A 119 7.56 9.21 -5.97
C SER A 119 7.48 10.42 -5.04
N ASN A 120 6.47 11.26 -5.27
CA ASN A 120 6.15 12.41 -4.41
C ASN A 120 5.07 12.05 -3.39
N MET A 121 5.49 11.34 -2.34
CA MET A 121 4.58 10.85 -1.30
C MET A 121 4.13 11.94 -0.32
N ALA A 122 4.77 13.10 -0.34
CA ALA A 122 4.31 14.27 0.43
C ALA A 122 2.97 14.79 -0.10
N TRP A 123 2.72 14.68 -1.42
CA TRP A 123 1.56 15.26 -2.07
C TRP A 123 0.59 14.25 -2.73
N ASN A 124 1.06 13.44 -3.68
CA ASN A 124 0.16 12.70 -4.58
C ASN A 124 -0.36 11.37 -3.99
N SER A 125 0.33 10.86 -2.98
CA SER A 125 0.07 9.56 -2.35
C SER A 125 -0.23 9.69 -0.86
N SER A 126 -0.39 10.92 -0.36
CA SER A 126 -0.80 11.20 1.01
C SER A 126 -2.32 11.38 1.10
N MET A 127 -2.91 10.93 2.21
CA MET A 127 -4.32 11.21 2.51
C MET A 127 -4.51 12.57 3.20
N ASN A 128 -3.44 13.10 3.81
CA ASN A 128 -3.39 14.40 4.48
C ASN A 128 -2.01 15.06 4.22
N THR A 129 -1.93 15.89 3.18
CA THR A 129 -0.67 16.49 2.73
C THR A 129 0.01 17.32 3.80
N VAL A 130 -0.75 18.13 4.55
CA VAL A 130 -0.21 19.04 5.59
C VAL A 130 0.46 18.26 6.70
N GLU A 131 -0.21 17.22 7.20
CA GLU A 131 0.32 16.40 8.29
C GLU A 131 1.48 15.52 7.80
N THR A 132 1.42 14.98 6.58
CA THR A 132 2.52 14.22 5.98
C THR A 132 3.79 15.08 5.85
N MET A 133 3.67 16.32 5.36
CA MET A 133 4.81 17.24 5.27
C MET A 133 5.38 17.60 6.66
N ALA A 134 4.50 17.76 7.66
CA ALA A 134 4.93 17.98 9.04
C ALA A 134 5.72 16.78 9.58
N MET A 135 5.23 15.56 9.38
CA MET A 135 5.89 14.32 9.81
C MET A 135 7.31 14.16 9.22
N LEU A 136 7.51 14.55 7.95
CA LEU A 136 8.82 14.48 7.29
C LEU A 136 9.86 15.42 7.90
N THR A 137 9.44 16.44 8.66
CA THR A 137 10.33 17.43 9.28
C THR A 137 10.26 17.44 10.81
N ASP A 138 9.42 16.57 11.39
CA ASP A 138 9.19 16.54 12.83
C ASP A 138 10.42 16.04 13.61
N ARG A 139 10.58 16.57 14.82
CA ARG A 139 11.71 16.28 15.70
C ARG A 139 11.23 15.82 17.07
N ASP A 140 12.01 14.95 17.70
CA ASP A 140 11.78 14.54 19.08
C ASP A 140 12.21 15.62 20.10
N GLU A 141 12.00 15.35 21.39
CA GLU A 141 12.38 16.25 22.49
C GLU A 141 13.90 16.47 22.59
N ALA A 142 14.71 15.56 22.04
CA ALA A 142 16.16 15.67 21.97
C ALA A 142 16.63 16.45 20.72
N GLY A 143 15.72 16.86 19.84
CA GLY A 143 15.99 17.61 18.63
C GLY A 143 16.40 16.76 17.42
N ASN A 144 16.32 15.43 17.52
CA ASN A 144 16.58 14.52 16.41
C ASN A 144 15.35 14.42 15.50
N TYR A 145 15.55 14.29 14.19
CA TYR A 145 14.45 13.98 13.29
C TYR A 145 13.88 12.60 13.59
N ARG A 146 12.56 12.49 13.61
CA ARG A 146 11.89 11.18 13.80
C ARG A 146 12.13 10.22 12.64
N ILE A 147 12.27 10.74 11.42
CA ILE A 147 12.80 10.03 10.26
C ILE A 147 14.24 10.54 10.04
N PRO A 148 15.28 9.77 10.42
CA PRO A 148 16.62 10.32 10.56
C PRO A 148 17.27 10.76 9.23
N PHE A 149 17.06 10.00 8.16
CA PHE A 149 17.66 10.27 6.86
C PHE A 149 16.68 10.01 5.72
N ILE A 150 16.59 10.96 4.79
CA ILE A 150 15.70 10.87 3.64
C ILE A 150 16.53 11.00 2.36
N ILE A 151 16.41 10.01 1.48
CA ILE A 151 16.95 10.03 0.13
C ILE A 151 15.78 10.25 -0.82
N TYR A 152 15.77 11.38 -1.52
CA TYR A 152 14.78 11.67 -2.56
C TYR A 152 15.48 11.68 -3.93
N SER A 153 14.96 10.90 -4.87
CA SER A 153 15.48 10.81 -6.23
C SER A 153 14.34 10.92 -7.23
N ASP A 154 14.28 12.04 -7.94
CA ASP A 154 13.27 12.33 -8.95
C ASP A 154 13.87 13.23 -10.04
N ALA A 155 13.18 13.36 -11.18
CA ALA A 155 13.57 14.23 -12.28
C ALA A 155 13.31 15.71 -11.96
N TYR A 156 12.37 16.01 -11.08
CA TYR A 156 11.98 17.36 -10.71
C TYR A 156 12.05 17.60 -9.20
N TYR A 157 12.21 18.86 -8.82
CA TYR A 157 12.00 19.28 -7.45
C TYR A 157 10.52 19.09 -7.07
N SER A 158 10.27 18.45 -5.94
CA SER A 158 8.94 18.27 -5.36
C SER A 158 8.82 18.98 -4.01
N GLU A 159 7.58 19.12 -3.55
CA GLU A 159 7.22 19.45 -2.17
C GLU A 159 7.94 18.57 -1.13
#